data_AF-A0A957HLT6-F1
#
_entry.id   AF-A0A957HLT6-F1
#
_cell.length_a   1.000
_cell.length_b   1.000
_cell.length_c   1.000
_cell.angle_alpha   90.00
_cell.angle_beta   90.00
_cell.angle_gamma   90.00
#
_symmetry.space_group_name_H-M   'P 1'
#
loop_
_entity.id
_entity.type
_entity.pdbx_description
1 polymer ?
#
loop_
_entity_poly.entity_id
_entity_poly.type
_entity_poly.pdbx_seq_one_letter_code
_entity_poly.pdbx_strand_id
1 'polypeptide(L)'
;DSKLVSLARHLHCPIMTNDYNLNRVAELQGITVLNVNDLANAVKITCLPGEELKVKIIQEGREAAQGVGFLEDGTMVVVEEGRRLINRTLSVTVTKVLQTSAGRMIFAKP
;
A
#
# COMPACT_ATOMS: atom_id res chain seq x y z
N ASP A 1 -29.76 0.04 7.40
CA ASP A 1 -29.04 1.29 7.11
C ASP A 1 -29.75 2.52 7.64
N SER A 2 -30.96 2.84 7.17
CA SER A 2 -31.71 4.04 7.57
C SER A 2 -31.90 4.21 9.09
N LYS A 3 -32.24 3.12 9.81
CA LYS A 3 -32.35 3.14 11.29
C LYS A 3 -31.02 3.46 11.98
N LEU A 4 -29.92 2.93 11.46
CA LEU A 4 -28.58 3.07 12.04
C LEU A 4 -28.05 4.48 11.80
N VAL A 5 -28.24 5.02 10.60
CA VAL A 5 -27.97 6.42 10.25
C VAL A 5 -28.81 7.38 11.09
N SER A 6 -30.10 7.09 11.28
CA SER A 6 -30.98 7.92 12.12
C SER A 6 -30.55 7.91 13.58
N LEU A 7 -30.16 6.75 14.12
CA LEU A 7 -29.67 6.62 15.48
C LEU A 7 -28.35 7.38 15.67
N ALA A 8 -27.39 7.19 14.77
CA ALA A 8 -26.09 7.86 14.83
C ALA A 8 -26.22 9.39 14.75
N ARG A 9 -27.17 9.90 13.96
CA ARG A 9 -27.49 11.32 13.91
C ARG A 9 -28.07 11.82 15.23
N HIS A 10 -29.04 11.11 15.80
CA HIS A 10 -29.63 11.50 17.09
C HIS A 10 -28.61 11.48 18.24
N LEU A 11 -27.69 10.52 18.22
CA LEU A 11 -26.65 10.38 19.23
C LEU A 11 -25.40 11.24 18.94
N HIS A 12 -25.35 11.93 17.80
CA HIS A 12 -24.18 12.68 17.33
C HIS A 12 -22.88 11.85 17.37
N CYS A 13 -22.95 10.57 17.01
CA CYS A 13 -21.81 9.66 17.06
C CYS A 13 -21.38 9.19 15.66
N PRO A 14 -20.09 8.83 15.47
CA PRO A 14 -19.63 8.19 14.25
C PRO A 14 -20.24 6.80 14.06
N ILE A 15 -20.30 6.33 12.81
CA ILE A 15 -20.63 4.94 12.49
C ILE A 15 -19.34 4.18 12.20
N MET A 16 -19.08 3.10 12.95
CA MET A 16 -18.03 2.14 12.59
C MET A 16 -18.65 1.01 11.75
N THR A 17 -18.10 0.76 10.57
CA THR A 17 -18.61 -0.27 9.65
C THR A 17 -17.52 -0.81 8.74
N ASN A 18 -17.80 -1.88 8.01
CA ASN A 18 -17.00 -2.36 6.89
C ASN A 18 -17.76 -2.28 5.54
N ASP A 19 -19.00 -1.77 5.54
CA ASP A 19 -19.86 -1.65 4.37
C ASP A 19 -19.71 -0.28 3.67
N TYR A 20 -19.17 -0.28 2.45
CA TYR A 20 -18.96 0.92 1.64
C TYR A 20 -20.27 1.60 1.18
N ASN A 21 -21.36 0.88 1.02
CA ASN A 21 -22.64 1.48 0.66
C ASN A 21 -23.20 2.29 1.84
N LEU A 22 -23.08 1.76 3.06
CA LEU A 22 -23.45 2.47 4.27
C LEU A 22 -22.56 3.71 4.49
N ASN A 23 -21.25 3.63 4.19
CA ASN A 23 -20.37 4.82 4.23
C ASN A 23 -20.99 5.96 3.42
N ARG A 24 -21.33 5.68 2.16
CA ARG A 24 -21.82 6.72 1.23
C ARG A 24 -23.13 7.35 1.71
N VAL A 25 -24.05 6.53 2.20
CA VAL A 25 -25.34 7.01 2.71
C VAL A 25 -25.15 7.83 3.98
N ALA A 26 -24.28 7.42 4.91
CA ALA A 26 -24.03 8.13 6.16
C ALA A 26 -23.30 9.46 5.95
N GLU A 27 -22.28 9.50 5.07
CA GLU A 27 -21.56 10.72 4.71
C GLU A 27 -22.46 11.78 4.08
N LEU A 28 -23.36 11.37 3.17
CA LEU A 28 -24.36 12.27 2.56
C LEU A 28 -25.30 12.89 3.60
N GLN A 29 -25.43 12.26 4.76
CA GLN A 29 -26.24 12.72 5.88
C GLN A 29 -25.39 13.45 6.95
N GLY A 30 -24.13 13.77 6.64
CA GLY A 30 -23.21 14.52 7.50
C GLY A 30 -22.66 13.71 8.68
N ILE A 31 -22.76 12.39 8.65
CA ILE A 31 -22.29 11.52 9.73
C ILE A 31 -20.88 11.03 9.40
N THR A 32 -19.96 11.19 10.35
CA THR A 32 -18.60 10.64 10.23
C THR A 32 -18.64 9.12 10.21
N VAL A 33 -17.92 8.51 9.28
CA VAL A 33 -17.82 7.06 9.16
C VAL A 33 -16.39 6.60 9.39
N LEU A 34 -16.23 5.60 10.26
CA LEU A 34 -14.96 4.94 10.55
C LEU A 34 -14.98 3.57 9.89
N ASN A 35 -14.44 3.48 8.68
CA ASN A 35 -14.40 2.21 7.97
C ASN A 35 -13.12 1.42 8.30
N VAL A 36 -13.28 0.17 8.75
CA VAL A 36 -12.15 -0.68 9.15
C VAL A 36 -11.26 -1.02 7.95
N ASN A 37 -11.80 -1.10 6.74
CA ASN A 37 -11.01 -1.33 5.53
C ASN A 37 -10.10 -0.13 5.22
N ASP A 38 -10.58 1.09 5.47
CA ASP A 38 -9.80 2.31 5.24
C ASP A 38 -8.66 2.41 6.26
N LEU A 39 -8.92 2.05 7.52
CA LEU A 39 -7.87 1.91 8.53
C LEU A 39 -6.83 0.86 8.13
N ALA A 40 -7.28 -0.33 7.72
CA ALA A 40 -6.40 -1.41 7.29
C ALA A 40 -5.53 -1.01 6.10
N ASN A 41 -6.04 -0.16 5.19
CA ASN A 41 -5.26 0.40 4.10
C ASN A 41 -4.28 1.49 4.57
N ALA A 42 -4.69 2.35 5.49
CA ALA A 42 -3.86 3.45 6.02
C ALA A 42 -2.64 2.96 6.80
N VAL A 43 -2.73 1.79 7.44
CA VAL A 43 -1.61 1.19 8.19
C VAL A 43 -0.71 0.30 7.34
N LYS A 44 -1.02 0.10 6.05
CA LYS A 44 -0.10 -0.59 5.14
C LYS A 44 1.16 0.24 4.97
N ILE A 45 2.31 -0.40 5.14
CA ILE A 45 3.61 0.23 4.91
C ILE A 45 3.63 0.72 3.46
N THR A 46 3.65 2.03 3.26
CA THR A 46 3.58 2.61 1.93
C THR A 46 4.95 3.17 1.59
N CYS A 47 5.75 2.43 0.82
CA CYS A 47 6.93 3.03 0.19
C CYS A 47 6.49 4.05 -0.86
N LEU A 48 6.96 5.29 -0.75
CA LEU A 48 6.69 6.38 -1.68
C LEU A 48 7.87 6.59 -2.64
N PRO A 49 7.64 7.07 -3.87
CA PRO A 49 8.71 7.53 -4.74
C PRO A 49 9.59 8.58 -4.04
N GLY A 50 10.90 8.40 -4.09
CA GLY A 50 11.89 9.24 -3.42
C GLY A 50 12.35 8.73 -2.05
N GLU A 51 11.68 7.73 -1.46
CA GLU A 51 12.15 7.12 -0.21
C GLU A 51 13.28 6.12 -0.45
N GLU A 52 14.18 6.02 0.51
CA GLU A 52 15.24 5.01 0.52
C GLU A 52 14.77 3.71 1.18
N LEU A 53 15.14 2.59 0.58
CA LEU A 53 14.88 1.24 1.08
C LEU A 53 16.16 0.43 1.07
N LYS A 54 16.44 -0.31 2.15
CA LYS A 54 17.47 -1.35 2.11
C LYS A 54 16.88 -2.62 1.52
N VAL A 55 17.45 -3.08 0.41
CA VAL A 55 17.05 -4.34 -0.22
C VAL A 55 18.27 -5.19 -0.54
N LYS A 56 18.14 -6.49 -0.29
CA LYS A 56 19.10 -7.49 -0.77
C LYS A 56 18.67 -7.95 -2.16
N ILE A 57 19.56 -7.84 -3.13
CA ILE A 57 19.31 -8.37 -4.47
C ILE A 57 19.57 -9.87 -4.44
N ILE A 58 18.57 -10.66 -4.80
CA ILE A 58 18.60 -12.12 -4.67
C ILE A 58 18.78 -12.76 -6.05
N GLN A 59 18.20 -12.17 -7.10
CA GLN A 59 18.21 -12.76 -8.44
C GLN A 59 18.20 -11.72 -9.56
N GLU A 60 18.43 -12.16 -10.79
CA GLU A 60 18.28 -11.35 -12.01
C GLU A 60 16.81 -10.98 -12.23
N GLY A 61 16.57 -9.76 -12.71
CA GLY A 61 15.26 -9.29 -13.13
C GLY A 61 14.91 -9.70 -14.55
N ARG A 62 13.75 -9.22 -15.02
CA ARG A 62 13.25 -9.56 -16.36
C ARG A 62 14.08 -8.89 -17.45
N GLU A 63 14.52 -7.65 -17.23
CA GLU A 63 15.38 -6.94 -18.17
C GLU A 63 16.87 -7.15 -17.84
N ALA A 64 17.73 -7.07 -18.86
CA ALA A 64 19.14 -7.47 -18.78
C ALA A 64 19.98 -6.71 -17.73
N ALA A 65 19.51 -5.55 -17.25
CA ALA A 65 20.16 -4.74 -16.23
C ALA A 65 19.51 -4.87 -14.83
N GLN A 66 18.34 -5.48 -14.70
CA GLN A 66 17.57 -5.47 -13.47
C GLN A 66 18.07 -6.52 -12.47
N GLY A 67 18.01 -6.17 -11.20
CA GLY A 67 18.05 -7.11 -10.08
C GLY A 67 16.69 -7.14 -9.37
N VAL A 68 16.37 -8.25 -8.71
CA VAL A 68 15.15 -8.39 -7.92
C VAL A 68 15.48 -8.79 -6.48
N GLY A 69 14.85 -8.10 -5.55
CA GLY A 69 14.80 -8.44 -4.14
C GLY A 69 13.37 -8.44 -3.63
N PHE A 70 13.21 -8.78 -2.35
CA PHE A 70 11.90 -8.81 -1.69
C PHE A 70 12.00 -8.10 -0.34
N LEU A 71 10.93 -7.39 0.03
CA LEU A 71 10.73 -6.94 1.41
C LEU A 71 10.22 -8.08 2.28
N GLU A 72 10.20 -7.88 3.59
CA GLU A 72 9.74 -8.90 4.56
C GLU A 72 8.28 -9.31 4.37
N ASP A 73 7.45 -8.42 3.84
CA ASP A 73 6.04 -8.66 3.53
C ASP A 73 5.82 -9.39 2.19
N GLY A 74 6.90 -9.74 1.48
CA GLY A 74 6.86 -10.39 0.16
C GLY A 74 6.71 -9.43 -1.02
N THR A 75 6.68 -8.11 -0.80
CA THR A 75 6.65 -7.13 -1.89
C THR A 75 7.91 -7.24 -2.75
N MET A 76 7.73 -7.42 -4.06
CA MET A 76 8.84 -7.53 -5.00
C MET A 76 9.43 -6.16 -5.29
N VAL A 77 10.75 -6.02 -5.15
CA VAL A 77 11.52 -4.81 -5.44
C VAL A 77 12.42 -5.06 -6.63
N VAL A 78 12.17 -4.36 -7.73
CA VAL A 78 12.94 -4.39 -8.97
C VAL A 78 13.90 -3.21 -8.96
N VAL A 79 15.21 -3.49 -8.97
CA VAL A 79 16.27 -2.48 -8.93
C VAL A 79 16.92 -2.37 -10.30
N GLU A 80 16.84 -1.19 -10.92
CA GLU A 80 17.56 -0.90 -12.16
C GLU A 80 19.09 -0.99 -11.92
N GLU A 81 19.82 -1.52 -12.89
CA GLU A 81 21.26 -1.85 -12.75
C GLU A 81 21.62 -2.83 -11.61
N GLY A 82 20.61 -3.41 -10.95
CA GLY A 82 20.76 -4.31 -9.81
C GLY A 82 21.41 -5.66 -10.17
N ARG A 83 21.48 -6.03 -11.45
CA ARG A 83 22.08 -7.31 -11.88
C ARG A 83 23.53 -7.47 -11.41
N ARG A 84 24.31 -6.39 -11.43
CA ARG A 84 25.72 -6.41 -10.99
C ARG A 84 25.88 -6.46 -9.47
N LEU A 85 24.76 -6.32 -8.75
CA LEU A 85 24.70 -6.17 -7.30
C LEU A 85 24.00 -7.38 -6.64
N ILE A 86 23.83 -8.48 -7.38
CA ILE A 86 23.28 -9.74 -6.83
C ILE A 86 24.09 -10.19 -5.62
N ASN A 87 23.38 -10.70 -4.61
CA ASN A 87 23.87 -11.07 -3.28
C ASN A 87 24.35 -9.90 -2.40
N ARG A 88 24.22 -8.64 -2.85
CA ARG A 88 24.52 -7.46 -2.03
C ARG A 88 23.24 -6.87 -1.45
N THR A 89 23.39 -6.25 -0.28
CA THR A 89 22.35 -5.41 0.32
C THR A 89 22.75 -3.96 0.15
N LEU A 90 21.87 -3.15 -0.43
CA LEU A 90 22.12 -1.73 -0.70
C LEU A 90 20.89 -0.89 -0.36
N SER A 91 21.12 0.39 -0.03
CA SER A 91 20.05 1.39 -0.02
C SER A 91 19.72 1.72 -1.47
N VAL A 92 18.44 1.69 -1.83
CA VAL A 92 17.93 2.04 -3.14
C VAL A 92 16.83 3.08 -2.99
N THR A 93 16.78 4.04 -3.91
CA THR A 93 15.72 5.04 -3.95
C THR A 93 14.55 4.54 -4.77
N VAL A 94 13.36 4.55 -4.20
CA VAL A 94 12.12 4.17 -4.89
C VAL A 94 11.85 5.14 -6.02
N THR A 95 11.69 4.64 -7.24
CA THR A 95 11.31 5.44 -8.41
C THR A 95 9.82 5.33 -8.69
N LYS A 96 9.24 4.15 -8.51
CA LYS A 96 7.83 3.89 -8.83
C LYS A 96 7.28 2.75 -8.00
N VAL A 97 6.00 2.84 -7.64
CA VAL A 97 5.25 1.74 -7.04
C VAL A 97 4.13 1.34 -8.00
N LEU A 98 4.04 0.05 -8.33
CA LEU A 98 2.98 -0.53 -9.14
C LEU A 98 2.14 -1.49 -8.30
N GLN A 99 0.83 -1.29 -8.29
CA GLN A 99 -0.12 -2.26 -7.78
C GLN A 99 -0.67 -3.07 -8.95
N THR A 100 -0.57 -4.39 -8.86
CA THR A 100 -1.13 -5.33 -9.84
C THR A 100 -2.09 -6.30 -9.16
N SER A 101 -2.88 -7.05 -9.95
CA SER A 101 -3.74 -8.12 -9.42
C SER A 101 -2.96 -9.24 -8.72
N ALA A 102 -1.69 -9.44 -9.07
CA ALA A 102 -0.80 -10.43 -8.45
C ALA A 102 -0.09 -9.92 -7.18
N GLY A 103 -0.26 -8.64 -6.84
CA GLY A 103 0.36 -8.00 -5.69
C GLY A 103 1.05 -6.68 -6.02
N ARG A 104 1.87 -6.23 -5.07
CA ARG A 104 2.60 -4.96 -5.14
C ARG A 104 4.02 -5.18 -5.66
N MET A 105 4.46 -4.27 -6.53
CA MET A 105 5.81 -4.23 -7.08
C MET A 105 6.39 -2.83 -6.90
N ILE A 106 7.63 -2.74 -6.42
CA ILE A 106 8.37 -1.50 -6.23
C ILE A 106 9.51 -1.47 -7.24
N PHE A 107 9.71 -0.35 -7.90
CA PHE A 107 10.85 -0.08 -8.77
C PHE A 107 11.75 0.92 -8.06
N ALA A 108 13.06 0.67 -8.12
CA ALA A 108 14.04 1.49 -7.43
C ALA A 108 15.35 1.58 -8.23
N LYS A 109 16.19 2.54 -7.82
CA LYS A 109 17.53 2.77 -8.36
C LYS A 109 18.57 2.76 -7.22
N PRO A 110 19.80 2.28 -7.47
CA PRO A 110 20.91 2.41 -6.52
C PRO A 110 21.14 3.86 -6.08
#